data_AF-A0A182GAD3-F1
#
_entry.id   AF-A0A182GAD3-F1
#
_cell.length_a   1.000
_cell.length_b   1.000
_cell.length_c   1.000
_cell.angle_alpha   90.00
_cell.angle_beta   90.00
_cell.angle_gamma   90.00
#
_symmetry.space_group_name_H-M   'P 1'
#
loop_
_entity.id
_entity.type
_entity.pdbx_description
1 polymer ?
#
loop_
_entity_poly.entity_id
_entity_poly.type
_entity_poly.pdbx_seq_one_letter_code
_entity_poly.pdbx_strand_id
1 'polypeptide(L)'
;MRSTLVLSTAILLAVLVPARGQENVQTRVAPSLLECYQNPDLFERDNRLPMTMNMLIELIRKVEDAPEFNQDMRQLSVALLHRFRQDGIVRAPGVQNIAGVLPFSPIQFHFTKHRILFSRLLPGNAQSFPNATLTPMERCSLHFMLSSTIDTMVRGDENIRCSQLSQYRAARVPREAALKDRNKLNSNFLGDIEMLNQPEMNQIRKQIKKMKHSARMEMDPEDEQMEEATAVPEAVAAEAEEQEEEPAVDAQLGEGELVDDASLVDIATNAISACPVESGVVYTRWGTLSAGTVIAGIAAGLEPQTVQLRDLMPPRSSQFRARQQATPMRVENRWAATLAGDLAEVTLLHAPSQPNNIQVGASGAWNATVVPRWFFLSQRTALEMTDAEIRAGIDGLVLADNIIEWRNRANMLRLSQVLDMYYSPRGVFNQNIRSCNRRDLFTTVAPIQTMRDQAVAFSNILDKEMQMAFTVTQEAIVQFSGAAADALATYVQVMEL
;
A
#
# COMPACT_ATOMS: atom_id res chain seq x y z
N MET A 1 66.05 1.21 -13.61
CA MET A 1 64.74 1.85 -13.90
C MET A 1 63.70 0.78 -14.30
N ARG A 2 63.23 -0.05 -13.35
CA ARG A 2 62.18 -1.07 -13.62
C ARG A 2 61.12 -1.24 -12.52
N SER A 3 61.38 -0.83 -11.27
CA SER A 3 60.40 -0.98 -10.16
C SER A 3 59.28 0.07 -10.13
N THR A 4 59.43 1.22 -10.78
CA THR A 4 58.45 2.31 -10.72
C THR A 4 57.20 2.07 -11.58
N LEU A 5 57.23 1.13 -12.52
CA LEU A 5 56.15 0.87 -13.47
C LEU A 5 55.17 -0.22 -12.99
N VAL A 6 55.54 -0.99 -11.96
CA VAL A 6 54.66 -1.99 -11.33
C VAL A 6 53.78 -1.37 -10.23
N LEU A 7 54.24 -0.29 -9.58
CA LEU A 7 53.46 0.40 -8.55
C LEU A 7 52.29 1.21 -9.15
N SER A 8 52.47 1.78 -10.34
CA SER A 8 51.44 2.55 -11.03
C SER A 8 50.31 1.68 -11.61
N THR A 9 50.61 0.45 -12.04
CA THR A 9 49.58 -0.51 -12.51
C THR A 9 48.77 -1.11 -11.37
N ALA A 10 49.38 -1.33 -10.19
CA ALA A 10 48.67 -1.79 -9.00
C ALA A 10 47.65 -0.76 -8.48
N ILE A 11 47.98 0.54 -8.52
CA ILE A 11 47.08 1.61 -8.08
C ILE A 11 45.90 1.80 -9.05
N LEU A 12 46.11 1.55 -10.36
CA LEU A 12 45.04 1.70 -11.35
C LEU A 12 43.97 0.59 -11.28
N LEU A 13 44.33 -0.62 -10.84
CA LEU A 13 43.37 -1.73 -10.65
C LEU A 13 42.53 -1.62 -9.37
N ALA A 14 42.93 -0.82 -8.39
CA ALA A 14 42.23 -0.69 -7.11
C ALA A 14 40.93 0.16 -7.17
N VAL A 15 40.65 0.81 -8.31
CA VAL A 15 39.55 1.79 -8.46
C VAL A 15 38.28 1.20 -9.10
N LEU A 16 38.29 -0.09 -9.48
CA LEU A 16 37.15 -0.79 -10.08
C LEU A 16 36.49 -1.84 -9.15
N VAL A 17 36.53 -1.61 -7.84
CA VAL A 17 35.46 -2.13 -6.98
C VAL A 17 34.23 -1.28 -7.28
N PRO A 18 33.14 -1.79 -7.88
CA PRO A 18 31.91 -1.05 -7.92
C PRO A 18 31.47 -0.82 -6.47
N ALA A 19 31.56 0.41 -6.00
CA ALA A 19 30.85 0.85 -4.82
C ALA A 19 29.35 0.66 -5.11
N ARG A 20 28.84 -0.53 -4.77
CA ARG A 20 27.42 -0.89 -4.88
C ARG A 20 26.67 -0.08 -3.83
N GLY A 21 26.44 1.19 -4.17
CA GLY A 21 25.62 2.12 -3.41
C GLY A 21 24.19 1.60 -3.31
N GLN A 22 23.44 2.18 -2.39
CA GLN A 22 22.06 1.79 -2.12
C GLN A 22 21.22 1.89 -3.39
N GLU A 23 20.72 0.76 -3.89
CA GLU A 23 20.00 0.67 -5.17
C GLU A 23 18.67 1.42 -5.12
N ASN A 24 17.98 1.35 -3.98
CA ASN A 24 16.65 1.92 -3.76
C ASN A 24 16.63 3.44 -3.45
N VAL A 25 17.78 4.10 -3.37
CA VAL A 25 17.90 5.55 -3.11
C VAL A 25 18.10 6.35 -4.42
N GLN A 26 18.20 5.67 -5.56
CA GLN A 26 18.43 6.27 -6.86
C GLN A 26 17.18 6.96 -7.42
N THR A 27 17.37 7.99 -8.26
CA THR A 27 16.29 8.71 -8.98
C THR A 27 15.74 7.93 -10.17
N ARG A 28 15.85 6.60 -10.14
CA ARG A 28 15.40 5.62 -11.13
C ARG A 28 14.90 4.39 -10.37
N VAL A 29 14.02 3.61 -10.97
CA VAL A 29 13.62 2.30 -10.42
C VAL A 29 14.88 1.44 -10.22
N ALA A 30 15.04 0.87 -9.03
CA ALA A 30 16.22 0.08 -8.69
C ALA A 30 16.38 -1.10 -9.67
N PRO A 31 17.61 -1.49 -10.05
CA PRO A 31 17.85 -2.58 -11.02
C PRO A 31 17.17 -3.91 -10.63
N SER A 32 17.06 -4.15 -9.34
CA SER A 32 16.43 -5.31 -8.72
C SER A 32 14.90 -5.29 -8.69
N LEU A 33 14.29 -4.16 -9.01
CA LEU A 33 12.84 -3.97 -9.11
C LEU A 33 12.34 -3.84 -10.55
N LEU A 34 13.24 -3.72 -11.54
CA LEU A 34 12.88 -3.55 -12.95
C LEU A 34 11.94 -4.66 -13.46
N GLU A 35 12.14 -5.91 -13.04
CA GLU A 35 11.27 -7.04 -13.42
C GLU A 35 9.79 -6.81 -13.07
N CYS A 36 9.52 -6.10 -11.96
CA CYS A 36 8.18 -5.82 -11.45
C CYS A 36 7.43 -4.72 -12.21
N TYR A 37 8.13 -3.96 -13.06
CA TYR A 37 7.56 -2.90 -13.89
C TYR A 37 7.69 -3.19 -15.39
N GLN A 38 8.58 -4.10 -15.79
CA GLN A 38 8.76 -4.55 -17.17
C GLN A 38 7.79 -5.67 -17.56
N ASN A 39 7.50 -6.60 -16.65
CA ASN A 39 6.57 -7.69 -16.93
C ASN A 39 5.13 -7.29 -16.57
N PRO A 40 4.18 -7.23 -17.54
CA PRO A 40 2.78 -6.93 -17.26
C PRO A 40 2.15 -7.85 -16.21
N ASP A 41 2.49 -9.15 -16.21
CA ASP A 41 1.91 -10.13 -15.29
C ASP A 41 2.34 -9.91 -13.84
N LEU A 42 3.52 -9.32 -13.62
CA LEU A 42 4.03 -8.99 -12.28
C LEU A 42 3.63 -7.59 -11.84
N PHE A 43 3.39 -6.69 -12.81
CA PHE A 43 2.92 -5.34 -12.56
C PHE A 43 1.43 -5.29 -12.22
N GLU A 44 0.61 -6.07 -12.92
CA GLU A 44 -0.85 -6.06 -12.75
C GLU A 44 -1.28 -6.47 -11.33
N ARG A 45 -2.12 -5.67 -10.68
CA ARG A 45 -2.52 -5.86 -9.28
C ARG A 45 -3.28 -7.17 -9.10
N ASP A 46 -4.12 -7.52 -10.07
CA ASP A 46 -4.98 -8.70 -10.02
C ASP A 46 -4.20 -10.03 -10.14
N ASN A 47 -2.96 -9.99 -10.62
CA ASN A 47 -2.08 -11.17 -10.73
C ASN A 47 -1.15 -11.37 -9.51
N ARG A 48 -1.04 -10.36 -8.62
CA ARG A 48 -0.17 -10.42 -7.44
C ARG A 48 -0.79 -11.21 -6.28
N LEU A 49 0.06 -11.53 -5.29
CA LEU A 49 -0.38 -12.18 -4.06
C LEU A 49 -1.32 -11.26 -3.24
N PRO A 50 -2.21 -11.82 -2.40
CA PRO A 50 -3.09 -11.03 -1.55
C PRO A 50 -2.30 -10.16 -0.56
N MET A 51 -2.60 -8.87 -0.53
CA MET A 51 -1.99 -7.85 0.33
C MET A 51 -2.50 -7.97 1.78
N THR A 52 -2.18 -9.07 2.45
CA THR A 52 -2.55 -9.34 3.85
C THR A 52 -1.33 -9.43 4.74
N MET A 53 -1.49 -9.09 6.03
CA MET A 53 -0.43 -9.29 7.02
C MET A 53 0.04 -10.75 7.09
N ASN A 54 -0.87 -11.72 6.97
CA ASN A 54 -0.51 -13.14 6.97
C ASN A 54 0.41 -13.48 5.78
N MET A 55 0.07 -13.04 4.56
CA MET A 55 0.94 -13.27 3.39
C MET A 55 2.30 -12.59 3.54
N LEU A 56 2.35 -11.36 4.06
CA LEU A 56 3.62 -10.68 4.36
C LEU A 56 4.48 -11.49 5.36
N ILE A 57 3.85 -11.98 6.43
CA ILE A 57 4.52 -12.81 7.45
C ILE A 57 5.03 -14.12 6.84
N GLU A 58 4.25 -14.81 6.00
CA GLU A 58 4.71 -16.04 5.31
C GLU A 58 5.87 -15.78 4.34
N LEU A 59 5.85 -14.66 3.61
CA LEU A 59 6.98 -14.26 2.75
C LEU A 59 8.25 -14.01 3.56
N ILE A 60 8.13 -13.40 4.75
CA ILE A 60 9.25 -13.19 5.67
C ILE A 60 9.72 -14.52 6.27
N ARG A 61 8.81 -15.42 6.70
CA ARG A 61 9.14 -16.77 7.20
C ARG A 61 9.93 -17.56 6.16
N LYS A 62 9.48 -17.54 4.89
CA LYS A 62 10.14 -18.22 3.78
C LYS A 62 11.60 -17.77 3.56
N VAL A 63 11.91 -16.50 3.86
CA VAL A 63 13.29 -15.99 3.85
C VAL A 63 14.05 -16.41 5.12
N GLU A 64 13.41 -16.36 6.29
CA GLU A 64 14.00 -16.74 7.59
C GLU A 64 14.31 -18.24 7.74
N ASP A 65 13.57 -19.11 7.04
CA ASP A 65 13.76 -20.56 7.04
C ASP A 65 14.67 -21.06 5.90
N ALA A 66 15.22 -20.15 5.09
CA ALA A 66 16.16 -20.53 4.04
C ALA A 66 17.50 -21.01 4.62
N PRO A 67 18.08 -22.12 4.14
CA PRO A 67 19.28 -22.72 4.73
C PRO A 67 20.54 -21.84 4.60
N GLU A 68 20.55 -20.91 3.64
CA GLU A 68 21.62 -19.93 3.45
C GLU A 68 21.47 -18.69 4.34
N PHE A 69 20.31 -18.51 5.00
CA PHE A 69 19.96 -17.30 5.73
C PHE A 69 20.26 -17.40 7.23
N ASN A 70 21.50 -17.10 7.59
CA ASN A 70 21.94 -16.98 8.98
C ASN A 70 22.17 -15.52 9.35
N GLN A 71 21.08 -14.75 9.48
CA GLN A 71 21.11 -13.30 9.75
C GLN A 71 20.13 -12.94 10.87
N ASP A 72 20.52 -11.98 11.72
CA ASP A 72 19.68 -11.46 12.80
C ASP A 72 18.44 -10.71 12.27
N MET A 73 17.38 -10.60 13.08
CA MET A 73 16.18 -9.79 12.80
C MET A 73 16.51 -8.36 12.34
N ARG A 74 17.59 -7.74 12.83
CA ARG A 74 18.10 -6.44 12.37
C ARG A 74 18.55 -6.50 10.91
N GLN A 75 19.43 -7.44 10.60
CA GLN A 75 20.00 -7.62 9.26
C GLN A 75 18.90 -7.96 8.26
N LEU A 76 17.93 -8.81 8.62
CA LEU A 76 16.76 -9.09 7.80
C LEU A 76 15.90 -7.85 7.55
N SER A 77 15.52 -7.11 8.61
CA SER A 77 14.68 -5.91 8.47
C SER A 77 15.33 -4.87 7.56
N VAL A 78 16.63 -4.63 7.74
CA VAL A 78 17.42 -3.74 6.91
C VAL A 78 17.52 -4.26 5.47
N ALA A 79 17.87 -5.54 5.26
CA ALA A 79 18.00 -6.12 3.93
C ALA A 79 16.68 -6.11 3.14
N LEU A 80 15.54 -6.42 3.79
CA LEU A 80 14.20 -6.34 3.19
C LEU A 80 13.90 -4.93 2.69
N LEU A 81 14.09 -3.92 3.52
CA LEU A 81 13.83 -2.52 3.16
C LEU A 81 14.76 -2.04 2.05
N HIS A 82 16.07 -2.29 2.16
CA HIS A 82 17.06 -1.92 1.13
C HIS A 82 16.89 -2.66 -0.19
N ARG A 83 16.21 -3.82 -0.20
CA ARG A 83 15.94 -4.61 -1.41
C ARG A 83 14.61 -4.29 -2.08
N PHE A 84 13.54 -4.15 -1.28
CA PHE A 84 12.16 -4.16 -1.78
C PHE A 84 11.40 -2.86 -1.52
N ARG A 85 11.86 -1.97 -0.62
CA ARG A 85 11.21 -0.66 -0.42
C ARG A 85 11.87 0.39 -1.31
N GLN A 86 11.10 0.98 -2.22
CA GLN A 86 11.45 2.20 -2.94
C GLN A 86 10.17 3.04 -3.11
N ASP A 87 9.95 3.98 -2.19
CA ASP A 87 8.73 4.77 -2.16
C ASP A 87 8.68 5.81 -3.30
N GLY A 88 7.47 6.26 -3.62
CA GLY A 88 7.20 7.32 -4.60
C GLY A 88 7.37 6.95 -6.09
N ILE A 89 7.51 5.66 -6.45
CA ILE A 89 7.50 5.21 -7.85
C ILE A 89 6.09 5.38 -8.43
N VAL A 90 5.98 6.24 -9.44
CA VAL A 90 4.75 6.46 -10.22
C VAL A 90 5.03 6.43 -11.72
N ARG A 91 3.98 6.31 -12.52
CA ARG A 91 4.10 6.38 -13.99
C ARG A 91 4.40 7.82 -14.41
N ALA A 92 5.35 8.00 -15.33
CA ALA A 92 5.67 9.31 -15.90
C ALA A 92 4.58 9.71 -16.92
N PRO A 93 3.96 10.90 -16.81
CA PRO A 93 2.94 11.34 -17.76
C PRO A 93 3.54 11.56 -19.15
N GLY A 94 2.82 11.16 -20.19
CA GLY A 94 3.25 11.32 -21.59
C GLY A 94 4.35 10.37 -22.07
N VAL A 95 4.82 9.43 -21.22
CA VAL A 95 5.84 8.44 -21.61
C VAL A 95 5.19 7.09 -21.91
N GLN A 96 5.30 6.63 -23.16
CA GLN A 96 4.83 5.30 -23.57
C GLN A 96 5.83 4.20 -23.16
N ASN A 97 5.32 2.99 -22.95
CA ASN A 97 6.14 1.80 -22.70
C ASN A 97 6.64 1.23 -24.04
N ILE A 98 7.85 1.61 -24.45
CA ILE A 98 8.50 1.11 -25.67
C ILE A 98 9.80 0.38 -25.31
N ALA A 99 10.32 -0.43 -26.23
CA ALA A 99 11.55 -1.19 -25.99
C ALA A 99 12.71 -0.27 -25.55
N GLY A 100 13.24 -0.51 -24.35
CA GLY A 100 14.31 0.30 -23.73
C GLY A 100 13.84 1.51 -22.91
N VAL A 101 12.55 1.83 -22.89
CA VAL A 101 11.98 2.96 -22.12
C VAL A 101 10.98 2.45 -21.10
N LEU A 102 11.35 2.48 -19.82
CA LEU A 102 10.45 2.18 -18.72
C LEU A 102 9.74 3.48 -18.27
N PRO A 103 8.41 3.60 -18.39
CA PRO A 103 7.68 4.84 -18.06
C PRO A 103 7.40 4.99 -16.56
N PHE A 104 8.33 4.57 -15.69
CA PHE A 104 8.19 4.61 -14.23
C PHE A 104 9.42 5.25 -13.59
N SER A 105 9.20 6.12 -12.61
CA SER A 105 10.27 6.82 -11.92
C SER A 105 9.85 7.23 -10.50
N PRO A 106 10.77 7.23 -9.51
CA PRO A 106 10.49 7.72 -8.17
C PRO A 106 10.43 9.26 -8.14
N ILE A 107 9.29 9.82 -8.57
CA ILE A 107 9.05 11.28 -8.68
C ILE A 107 7.98 11.81 -7.72
N GLN A 108 7.21 10.93 -7.06
CA GLN A 108 6.20 11.35 -6.09
C GLN A 108 6.85 11.78 -4.76
N PHE A 109 6.15 12.64 -4.02
CA PHE A 109 6.64 13.29 -2.81
C PHE A 109 7.29 12.35 -1.78
N HIS A 110 6.70 11.17 -1.54
CA HIS A 110 7.23 10.11 -0.66
C HIS A 110 8.71 9.74 -0.92
N PHE A 111 9.19 9.88 -2.17
CA PHE A 111 10.58 9.53 -2.50
C PHE A 111 11.60 10.39 -1.76
N THR A 112 11.31 11.67 -1.49
CA THR A 112 12.28 12.55 -0.81
C THR A 112 12.50 12.13 0.64
N LYS A 113 11.40 11.83 1.37
CA LYS A 113 11.40 11.23 2.70
C LYS A 113 12.19 9.92 2.71
N HIS A 114 11.82 8.99 1.83
CA HIS A 114 12.49 7.69 1.65
C HIS A 114 14.00 7.84 1.41
N ARG A 115 14.41 8.73 0.50
CA ARG A 115 15.83 9.00 0.20
C ARG A 115 16.60 9.50 1.42
N ILE A 116 16.04 10.41 2.23
CA ILE A 116 16.67 10.88 3.48
C ILE A 116 16.82 9.72 4.46
N LEU A 117 15.76 8.93 4.67
CA LEU A 117 15.75 7.82 5.62
C LEU A 117 16.83 6.79 5.30
N PHE A 118 16.85 6.25 4.08
CA PHE A 118 17.76 5.16 3.73
C PHE A 118 19.21 5.61 3.52
N SER A 119 19.46 6.87 3.13
CA SER A 119 20.84 7.37 2.98
C SER A 119 21.48 7.89 4.27
N ARG A 120 20.70 8.28 5.29
CA ARG A 120 21.23 8.97 6.49
C ARG A 120 20.82 8.37 7.84
N LEU A 121 19.67 7.70 7.95
CA LEU A 121 19.07 7.31 9.24
C LEU A 121 18.82 5.80 9.39
N LEU A 122 18.79 5.07 8.28
CA LEU A 122 18.68 3.60 8.19
C LEU A 122 19.81 3.05 7.29
N PRO A 123 21.09 3.22 7.67
CA PRO A 123 22.22 2.74 6.88
C PRO A 123 22.16 1.20 6.74
N GLY A 124 22.53 0.71 5.57
CA GLY A 124 22.39 -0.71 5.24
C GLY A 124 22.59 -1.01 3.77
N ASN A 125 22.47 -2.29 3.43
CA ASN A 125 22.49 -2.80 2.07
C ASN A 125 21.69 -4.12 1.99
N ALA A 126 21.43 -4.58 0.76
CA ALA A 126 20.71 -5.81 0.48
C ALA A 126 21.60 -6.97 0.00
N GLN A 127 22.92 -6.92 0.19
CA GLN A 127 23.83 -7.93 -0.39
C GLN A 127 23.73 -9.30 0.29
N SER A 128 23.29 -9.36 1.55
CA SER A 128 23.02 -10.62 2.26
C SER A 128 21.62 -11.20 2.00
N PHE A 129 20.82 -10.58 1.11
CA PHE A 129 19.47 -11.09 0.83
C PHE A 129 19.49 -12.32 -0.11
N PRO A 130 18.88 -13.46 0.28
CA PRO A 130 18.93 -14.71 -0.49
C PRO A 130 17.90 -14.69 -1.63
N ASN A 131 18.22 -13.98 -2.71
CA ASN A 131 17.30 -13.70 -3.83
C ASN A 131 16.65 -14.94 -4.48
N ALA A 132 17.29 -16.12 -4.40
CA ALA A 132 16.77 -17.37 -4.96
C ALA A 132 15.60 -18.00 -4.16
N THR A 133 15.36 -17.55 -2.92
CA THR A 133 14.31 -18.10 -2.03
C THR A 133 12.90 -17.69 -2.44
N LEU A 134 12.77 -16.51 -3.08
CA LEU A 134 11.51 -15.93 -3.52
C LEU A 134 11.41 -15.96 -5.04
N THR A 135 10.27 -16.42 -5.54
CA THR A 135 9.89 -16.35 -6.96
C THR A 135 9.70 -14.89 -7.41
N PRO A 136 9.71 -14.58 -8.72
CA PRO A 136 9.48 -13.21 -9.20
C PRO A 136 8.13 -12.63 -8.71
N MET A 137 7.07 -13.44 -8.68
CA MET A 137 5.76 -13.04 -8.15
C MET A 137 5.82 -12.68 -6.67
N GLU A 138 6.54 -13.46 -5.85
CA GLU A 138 6.72 -13.19 -4.42
C GLU A 138 7.57 -11.92 -4.20
N ARG A 139 8.67 -11.74 -4.94
CA ARG A 139 9.53 -10.55 -4.88
C ARG A 139 8.77 -9.26 -5.24
N CYS A 140 8.02 -9.28 -6.33
CA CYS A 140 7.24 -8.13 -6.75
C CYS A 140 6.04 -7.86 -5.84
N SER A 141 5.36 -8.90 -5.36
CA SER A 141 4.31 -8.73 -4.34
C SER A 141 4.88 -8.09 -3.07
N LEU A 142 6.05 -8.54 -2.60
CA LEU A 142 6.73 -7.97 -1.44
C LEU A 142 7.16 -6.50 -1.67
N HIS A 143 7.64 -6.16 -2.88
CA HIS A 143 7.91 -4.76 -3.25
C HIS A 143 6.66 -3.87 -3.14
N PHE A 144 5.52 -4.32 -3.68
CA PHE A 144 4.26 -3.58 -3.62
C PHE A 144 3.55 -3.63 -2.24
N MET A 145 3.94 -4.56 -1.35
CA MET A 145 3.56 -4.55 0.07
C MET A 145 4.37 -3.56 0.89
N LEU A 146 5.61 -3.23 0.49
CA LEU A 146 6.54 -2.42 1.30
C LEU A 146 6.76 -0.99 0.79
N SER A 147 6.55 -0.73 -0.51
CA SER A 147 6.80 0.58 -1.13
C SER A 147 5.56 1.45 -1.15
N SER A 148 5.62 2.58 -0.45
CA SER A 148 4.49 3.51 -0.32
C SER A 148 4.41 4.40 -1.56
N THR A 149 3.30 4.27 -2.31
CA THR A 149 3.01 5.07 -3.50
C THR A 149 1.50 5.31 -3.61
N ILE A 150 1.09 6.45 -4.17
CA ILE A 150 -0.31 6.77 -4.41
C ILE A 150 -0.50 7.06 -5.90
N ASP A 151 -1.19 6.18 -6.60
CA ASP A 151 -1.54 6.38 -8.01
C ASP A 151 -2.79 7.26 -8.12
N THR A 152 -2.60 8.46 -8.65
CA THR A 152 -3.66 9.45 -8.90
C THR A 152 -4.07 9.52 -10.37
N MET A 153 -3.46 8.75 -11.27
CA MET A 153 -3.76 8.78 -12.70
C MET A 153 -5.12 8.13 -13.00
N VAL A 154 -5.83 8.67 -13.99
CA VAL A 154 -7.09 8.09 -14.46
C VAL A 154 -6.83 6.75 -15.15
N ARG A 155 -7.49 5.69 -14.70
CA ARG A 155 -7.29 4.31 -15.20
C ARG A 155 -8.24 3.87 -16.31
N GLY A 156 -9.28 4.65 -16.61
CA GLY A 156 -10.33 4.29 -17.58
C GLY A 156 -11.37 3.27 -17.06
N ASP A 157 -11.03 2.45 -16.07
CA ASP A 157 -11.94 1.48 -15.42
C ASP A 157 -12.81 2.07 -14.29
N GLU A 158 -12.67 3.38 -14.05
CA GLU A 158 -13.17 4.06 -12.86
C GLU A 158 -14.69 4.05 -12.72
N ASN A 159 -15.42 4.08 -13.84
CA ASN A 159 -16.88 4.02 -13.84
C ASN A 159 -17.42 2.73 -13.20
N ILE A 160 -16.66 1.63 -13.29
CA ILE A 160 -17.03 0.32 -12.74
C ILE A 160 -16.39 0.12 -11.36
N ARG A 161 -15.09 0.37 -11.22
CA ARG A 161 -14.39 0.13 -9.95
C ARG A 161 -14.71 1.18 -8.88
N CYS A 162 -14.71 2.46 -9.21
CA CYS A 162 -14.96 3.51 -8.21
C CYS A 162 -16.43 3.55 -7.74
N SER A 163 -17.37 3.12 -8.57
CA SER A 163 -18.80 3.05 -8.21
C SER A 163 -19.08 1.92 -7.21
N GLN A 164 -18.45 0.75 -7.37
CA GLN A 164 -18.52 -0.35 -6.39
C GLN A 164 -18.02 0.07 -4.99
N LEU A 165 -17.04 0.97 -4.91
CA LEU A 165 -16.54 1.50 -3.64
C LEU A 165 -17.54 2.38 -2.88
N SER A 166 -18.59 2.90 -3.52
CA SER A 166 -19.62 3.67 -2.82
C SER A 166 -20.30 2.84 -1.71
N GLN A 167 -20.43 1.53 -1.94
CA GLN A 167 -20.98 0.57 -0.97
C GLN A 167 -20.07 0.45 0.27
N TYR A 168 -18.75 0.36 0.06
CA TYR A 168 -17.77 0.33 1.16
C TYR A 168 -17.55 1.68 1.83
N ARG A 169 -17.74 2.81 1.13
CA ARG A 169 -17.79 4.16 1.73
C ARG A 169 -19.00 4.32 2.66
N ALA A 170 -20.16 3.78 2.27
CA ALA A 170 -21.38 3.80 3.10
C ALA A 170 -21.34 2.82 4.30
N ALA A 171 -20.52 1.77 4.24
CA ALA A 171 -20.43 0.75 5.28
C ALA A 171 -19.79 1.22 6.61
N ARG A 172 -19.10 2.39 6.63
CA ARG A 172 -18.56 2.98 7.87
C ARG A 172 -19.63 3.81 8.62
N VAL A 173 -20.72 3.15 9.03
CA VAL A 173 -21.61 3.71 10.06
C VAL A 173 -20.89 3.56 11.41
N PRO A 174 -20.68 4.63 12.21
CA PRO A 174 -19.99 4.52 13.48
C PRO A 174 -20.68 3.51 14.39
N ARG A 175 -19.91 2.60 15.01
CA ARG A 175 -20.44 1.58 15.94
C ARG A 175 -21.01 2.16 17.24
N GLU A 176 -21.03 3.48 17.38
CA GLU A 176 -21.62 4.24 18.50
C GLU A 176 -22.90 5.02 18.10
N ALA A 177 -23.47 4.78 16.92
CA ALA A 177 -24.87 5.13 16.67
C ALA A 177 -25.76 4.30 17.63
N ALA A 178 -26.26 4.94 18.68
CA ALA A 178 -26.92 4.30 19.81
C ALA A 178 -28.02 3.30 19.39
N LEU A 179 -28.01 2.12 20.02
CA LEU A 179 -28.85 0.94 19.77
C LEU A 179 -30.36 1.10 20.08
N LYS A 180 -30.95 2.29 19.84
CA LYS A 180 -32.37 2.59 20.09
C LYS A 180 -33.28 2.44 18.86
N ASP A 181 -32.80 2.70 17.64
CA ASP A 181 -33.63 2.65 16.41
C ASP A 181 -33.33 1.42 15.54
N ARG A 182 -33.58 0.22 16.08
CA ARG A 182 -33.44 -1.04 15.32
C ARG A 182 -34.42 -1.17 14.14
N ASN A 183 -35.50 -0.39 14.11
CA ASN A 183 -36.54 -0.45 13.08
C ASN A 183 -36.26 0.37 11.80
N LYS A 184 -35.08 1.00 11.67
CA LYS A 184 -34.67 1.76 10.47
C LYS A 184 -33.51 1.15 9.69
N LEU A 185 -33.01 -0.01 10.10
CA LEU A 185 -31.86 -0.70 9.48
C LEU A 185 -32.29 -2.01 8.78
N ASN A 186 -33.35 -1.95 7.97
CA ASN A 186 -33.66 -2.99 6.99
C ASN A 186 -32.82 -2.75 5.72
N SER A 187 -31.54 -3.09 5.79
CA SER A 187 -30.63 -3.15 4.64
C SER A 187 -29.98 -4.53 4.60
N ASN A 188 -30.34 -5.33 3.60
CA ASN A 188 -30.08 -6.77 3.46
C ASN A 188 -28.59 -7.10 3.13
N PHE A 189 -27.63 -6.60 3.91
CA PHE A 189 -26.20 -6.65 3.48
C PHE A 189 -25.17 -6.83 4.59
N LEU A 190 -25.53 -7.42 5.74
CA LEU A 190 -24.54 -7.79 6.76
C LEU A 190 -24.85 -9.12 7.45
N GLY A 191 -24.93 -10.20 6.66
CA GLY A 191 -25.09 -11.55 7.20
C GLY A 191 -25.52 -12.60 6.20
N ASP A 192 -24.71 -12.91 5.19
CA ASP A 192 -24.92 -14.09 4.33
C ASP A 192 -24.60 -15.39 5.11
N ILE A 193 -25.53 -15.74 6.00
CA ILE A 193 -26.08 -17.06 6.36
C ILE A 193 -27.34 -16.71 7.19
N GLU A 194 -28.42 -16.29 6.53
CA GLU A 194 -29.72 -16.18 7.19
C GLU A 194 -30.33 -17.57 7.36
N MET A 195 -30.17 -18.14 8.56
CA MET A 195 -31.17 -19.10 9.04
C MET A 195 -32.46 -18.32 9.32
N LEU A 196 -33.45 -18.46 8.44
CA LEU A 196 -34.78 -17.88 8.57
C LEU A 196 -35.32 -18.00 10.00
N ASN A 197 -35.88 -16.90 10.54
CA ASN A 197 -36.40 -16.92 11.90
C ASN A 197 -37.54 -17.93 12.02
N GLN A 198 -37.59 -18.68 13.12
CA GLN A 198 -38.61 -19.72 13.35
C GLN A 198 -40.08 -19.28 13.11
N PRO A 199 -40.54 -18.05 13.43
CA PRO A 199 -41.87 -17.60 13.01
C PRO A 199 -42.08 -17.57 11.49
N GLU A 200 -41.09 -17.15 10.70
CA GLU A 200 -41.17 -17.06 9.23
C GLU A 200 -41.20 -18.47 8.61
N MET A 201 -40.34 -19.37 9.10
CA MET A 201 -40.38 -20.79 8.73
C MET A 201 -41.75 -21.43 9.02
N ASN A 202 -42.42 -21.03 10.09
CA ASN A 202 -43.77 -21.51 10.41
C ASN A 202 -44.86 -20.88 9.52
N GLN A 203 -44.68 -19.66 9.03
CA GLN A 203 -45.57 -19.05 8.03
C GLN A 203 -45.42 -19.72 6.66
N ILE A 204 -44.18 -19.94 6.21
CA ILE A 204 -43.86 -20.66 4.95
C ILE A 204 -44.41 -22.09 5.01
N ARG A 205 -44.23 -22.82 6.13
CA ARG A 205 -44.83 -24.15 6.34
C ARG A 205 -46.36 -24.13 6.28
N LYS A 206 -47.02 -23.06 6.76
CA LYS A 206 -48.49 -22.90 6.64
C LYS A 206 -48.92 -22.62 5.19
N GLN A 207 -48.18 -21.79 4.46
CA GLN A 207 -48.43 -21.51 3.03
C GLN A 207 -48.26 -22.78 2.17
N ILE A 208 -47.19 -23.55 2.37
CA ILE A 208 -46.96 -24.82 1.67
C ILE A 208 -48.08 -25.84 1.97
N LYS A 209 -48.54 -25.94 3.23
CA LYS A 209 -49.72 -26.76 3.58
C LYS A 209 -51.00 -26.28 2.90
N LYS A 210 -51.18 -24.97 2.73
CA LYS A 210 -52.36 -24.39 2.05
C LYS A 210 -52.33 -24.71 0.55
N MET A 211 -51.18 -24.57 -0.12
CA MET A 211 -50.99 -24.93 -1.53
C MET A 211 -51.17 -26.43 -1.78
N LYS A 212 -50.68 -27.30 -0.88
CA LYS A 212 -50.94 -28.75 -0.95
C LYS A 212 -52.40 -29.13 -0.71
N HIS A 213 -53.20 -28.25 -0.09
CA HIS A 213 -54.63 -28.49 0.13
C HIS A 213 -55.48 -27.98 -1.04
N SER A 214 -55.11 -26.87 -1.68
CA SER A 214 -55.77 -26.43 -2.92
C SER A 214 -55.48 -27.38 -4.07
N ALA A 215 -54.23 -27.80 -4.26
CA ALA A 215 -53.84 -28.78 -5.29
C ALA A 215 -54.43 -30.20 -5.07
N ARG A 216 -55.10 -30.46 -3.93
CA ARG A 216 -55.83 -31.70 -3.65
C ARG A 216 -57.35 -31.54 -3.80
N MET A 217 -57.85 -30.32 -4.04
CA MET A 217 -59.25 -30.03 -4.31
C MET A 217 -59.55 -29.86 -5.81
N GLU A 218 -58.53 -29.89 -6.68
CA GLU A 218 -58.65 -29.80 -8.14
C GLU A 218 -58.38 -31.16 -8.85
N MET A 219 -58.80 -32.27 -8.22
CA MET A 219 -58.92 -33.57 -8.88
C MET A 219 -60.38 -34.01 -8.88
N ASP A 220 -61.04 -33.87 -10.03
CA ASP A 220 -62.23 -34.64 -10.36
C ASP A 220 -61.78 -36.01 -10.93
N PRO A 221 -62.47 -37.14 -10.64
CA PRO A 221 -61.96 -38.46 -10.99
C PRO A 221 -62.81 -39.15 -12.07
N GLU A 222 -62.40 -39.07 -13.34
CA GLU A 222 -62.96 -39.92 -14.41
C GLU A 222 -61.85 -40.57 -15.25
N ASP A 223 -61.84 -41.91 -15.22
CA ASP A 223 -61.33 -42.93 -16.15
C ASP A 223 -59.95 -42.72 -16.83
N GLU A 224 -58.90 -43.47 -16.46
CA GLU A 224 -58.67 -44.89 -16.82
C GLU A 224 -58.73 -45.21 -18.33
N GLN A 225 -57.56 -45.16 -19.00
CA GLN A 225 -57.15 -46.26 -19.89
C GLN A 225 -55.64 -46.35 -20.18
N MET A 226 -55.26 -47.56 -20.56
CA MET A 226 -53.95 -48.20 -20.58
C MET A 226 -52.92 -47.72 -21.62
N GLU A 227 -51.65 -48.05 -21.34
CA GLU A 227 -50.62 -48.51 -22.30
C GLU A 227 -50.02 -47.49 -23.31
N GLU A 228 -48.79 -47.63 -23.83
CA GLU A 228 -47.62 -48.45 -23.45
C GLU A 228 -46.32 -47.79 -24.00
N ALA A 229 -45.19 -48.13 -23.37
CA ALA A 229 -43.78 -48.05 -23.75
C ALA A 229 -43.24 -47.29 -25.01
N THR A 230 -42.02 -46.76 -24.78
CA THR A 230 -40.80 -46.83 -25.64
C THR A 230 -40.49 -45.88 -26.81
N ALA A 231 -39.32 -45.25 -26.63
CA ALA A 231 -38.17 -45.18 -27.55
C ALA A 231 -37.96 -43.96 -28.49
N VAL A 232 -36.67 -43.60 -28.58
CA VAL A 232 -36.02 -42.60 -29.45
C VAL A 232 -35.75 -43.22 -30.84
N PRO A 233 -35.62 -42.43 -31.92
CA PRO A 233 -34.30 -41.92 -32.37
C PRO A 233 -34.39 -40.43 -32.84
N GLU A 234 -33.38 -39.56 -32.84
CA GLU A 234 -31.99 -39.57 -33.35
C GLU A 234 -31.85 -39.66 -34.89
N ALA A 235 -31.08 -38.70 -35.47
CA ALA A 235 -30.13 -38.84 -36.58
C ALA A 235 -30.29 -38.00 -37.90
N VAL A 236 -29.28 -37.13 -38.15
CA VAL A 236 -28.60 -36.68 -39.42
C VAL A 236 -29.30 -35.97 -40.62
N ALA A 237 -29.01 -34.65 -40.75
CA ALA A 237 -28.26 -33.89 -41.81
C ALA A 237 -28.54 -33.91 -43.35
N ALA A 238 -27.99 -32.84 -44.00
CA ALA A 238 -27.67 -32.61 -45.44
C ALA A 238 -28.82 -32.14 -46.38
N GLU A 239 -28.85 -30.90 -46.93
CA GLU A 239 -28.17 -30.37 -48.16
C GLU A 239 -29.12 -30.35 -49.40
N ALA A 240 -29.09 -29.44 -50.41
CA ALA A 240 -28.38 -28.17 -50.70
C ALA A 240 -29.19 -27.33 -51.77
N GLU A 241 -29.26 -25.99 -51.69
CA GLU A 241 -28.65 -24.95 -52.60
C GLU A 241 -29.44 -24.49 -53.87
N GLU A 242 -28.88 -23.44 -54.53
CA GLU A 242 -29.21 -22.77 -55.82
C GLU A 242 -30.30 -21.65 -55.88
N GLN A 243 -30.23 -20.66 -56.80
CA GLN A 243 -29.24 -19.57 -57.06
C GLN A 243 -29.78 -18.60 -58.18
N GLU A 244 -28.91 -17.71 -58.72
CA GLU A 244 -29.05 -16.85 -59.93
C GLU A 244 -29.76 -15.47 -59.77
N GLU A 245 -29.30 -14.35 -60.35
CA GLU A 245 -28.06 -14.01 -61.10
C GLU A 245 -27.77 -12.47 -61.11
N GLU A 246 -26.58 -12.05 -61.58
CA GLU A 246 -26.10 -10.63 -61.64
C GLU A 246 -26.43 -9.89 -62.98
N PRO A 247 -25.88 -8.67 -63.23
CA PRO A 247 -24.59 -8.62 -63.96
C PRO A 247 -23.58 -7.49 -63.58
N ALA A 248 -22.29 -7.76 -63.80
CA ALA A 248 -21.15 -6.81 -63.84
C ALA A 248 -21.05 -6.06 -65.20
N VAL A 249 -20.22 -5.03 -65.46
CA VAL A 249 -18.80 -4.71 -65.16
C VAL A 249 -18.59 -3.17 -65.03
N ASP A 250 -17.43 -2.55 -64.73
CA ASP A 250 -16.01 -2.92 -64.92
C ASP A 250 -15.07 -2.25 -63.85
N ALA A 251 -13.75 -2.43 -63.98
CA ALA A 251 -12.73 -2.14 -62.96
C ALA A 251 -12.10 -0.72 -62.97
N GLN A 252 -11.60 -0.25 -61.80
CA GLN A 252 -10.15 -0.12 -61.51
C GLN A 252 -9.86 0.41 -60.07
N LEU A 253 -9.04 -0.35 -59.34
CA LEU A 253 -8.27 -0.10 -58.09
C LEU A 253 -8.26 1.30 -57.41
N GLY A 254 -8.46 1.30 -56.09
CA GLY A 254 -8.07 2.37 -55.15
C GLY A 254 -8.28 1.98 -53.69
N GLU A 255 -7.20 1.76 -52.94
CA GLU A 255 -7.22 1.30 -51.54
C GLU A 255 -7.63 2.42 -50.56
N GLY A 256 -8.39 2.07 -49.50
CA GLY A 256 -8.88 3.04 -48.52
C GLY A 256 -9.75 2.39 -47.44
N GLU A 257 -9.16 1.46 -46.66
CA GLU A 257 -9.89 0.74 -45.60
C GLU A 257 -10.19 1.63 -44.39
N LEU A 258 -11.44 1.60 -43.95
CA LEU A 258 -11.93 2.28 -42.75
C LEU A 258 -11.45 1.53 -41.51
N VAL A 259 -10.52 2.12 -40.75
CA VAL A 259 -10.18 1.66 -39.41
C VAL A 259 -10.66 2.71 -38.40
N ASP A 260 -11.55 2.29 -37.50
CA ASP A 260 -12.14 3.16 -36.47
C ASP A 260 -11.07 3.82 -35.60
N ASP A 261 -11.12 5.15 -35.56
CA ASP A 261 -10.18 5.98 -34.79
C ASP A 261 -10.50 5.94 -33.29
N ALA A 262 -10.04 4.88 -32.63
CA ALA A 262 -10.06 4.75 -31.18
C ALA A 262 -8.95 5.59 -30.48
N SER A 263 -8.50 6.71 -31.08
CA SER A 263 -7.45 7.59 -30.52
C SER A 263 -7.95 8.91 -29.94
N LEU A 264 -9.16 8.92 -29.35
CA LEU A 264 -9.51 9.90 -28.32
C LEU A 264 -8.72 9.63 -27.02
N VAL A 265 -7.40 9.85 -27.09
CA VAL A 265 -6.53 10.05 -25.93
C VAL A 265 -6.89 11.41 -25.35
N ASP A 266 -7.89 11.41 -24.48
CA ASP A 266 -8.49 12.63 -23.97
C ASP A 266 -7.45 13.51 -23.27
N ILE A 267 -7.40 14.80 -23.64
CA ILE A 267 -6.34 15.75 -23.28
C ILE A 267 -6.63 16.32 -21.89
N ALA A 268 -6.69 15.41 -20.92
CA ALA A 268 -6.85 15.68 -19.51
C ALA A 268 -5.67 15.07 -18.73
N THR A 269 -4.44 15.39 -19.15
CA THR A 269 -3.18 14.93 -18.53
C THR A 269 -3.00 15.36 -17.07
N ASN A 270 -3.88 16.23 -16.56
CA ASN A 270 -3.97 16.67 -15.16
C ASN A 270 -5.25 16.18 -14.44
N ALA A 271 -6.04 15.27 -15.03
CA ALA A 271 -7.20 14.70 -14.35
C ALA A 271 -6.77 13.78 -13.19
N ILE A 272 -7.27 14.08 -11.98
CA ILE A 272 -7.07 13.25 -10.80
C ILE A 272 -8.18 12.19 -10.73
N SER A 273 -7.78 10.93 -10.64
CA SER A 273 -8.62 9.73 -10.47
C SER A 273 -9.78 9.94 -9.50
N ALA A 274 -10.96 9.37 -9.83
CA ALA A 274 -12.13 9.37 -8.96
C ALA A 274 -11.96 8.51 -7.69
N CYS A 275 -11.05 7.55 -7.75
CA CYS A 275 -10.58 6.78 -6.61
C CYS A 275 -9.08 6.48 -6.77
N PRO A 276 -8.20 7.37 -6.25
CA PRO A 276 -6.76 7.13 -6.21
C PRO A 276 -6.44 5.82 -5.47
N VAL A 277 -5.32 5.19 -5.80
CA VAL A 277 -4.98 3.85 -5.29
C VAL A 277 -3.65 3.87 -4.55
N GLU A 278 -3.67 3.37 -3.32
CA GLU A 278 -2.48 3.26 -2.48
C GLU A 278 -1.72 1.94 -2.76
N SER A 279 -0.41 1.97 -2.53
CA SER A 279 0.52 0.83 -2.54
C SER A 279 1.35 0.87 -1.25
N GLY A 280 2.03 -0.22 -0.90
CA GLY A 280 2.78 -0.32 0.35
C GLY A 280 1.91 -0.66 1.56
N VAL A 281 0.62 -0.94 1.33
CA VAL A 281 -0.38 -1.19 2.37
C VAL A 281 -0.79 -2.66 2.43
N VAL A 282 -1.04 -3.15 3.65
CA VAL A 282 -1.51 -4.51 3.92
C VAL A 282 -2.76 -4.51 4.79
N TYR A 283 -3.67 -5.45 4.50
CA TYR A 283 -4.87 -5.69 5.25
C TYR A 283 -4.57 -6.44 6.57
N THR A 284 -5.13 -5.93 7.67
CA THR A 284 -5.20 -6.62 8.96
C THR A 284 -6.63 -6.61 9.48
N ARG A 285 -6.94 -7.50 10.45
CA ARG A 285 -8.25 -7.54 11.13
C ARG A 285 -8.57 -6.23 11.87
N TRP A 286 -7.56 -5.43 12.20
CA TRP A 286 -7.68 -4.16 12.92
C TRP A 286 -7.32 -2.97 12.00
N GLY A 287 -7.67 -3.08 10.71
CA GLY A 287 -7.47 -2.02 9.72
C GLY A 287 -6.20 -2.15 8.88
N THR A 288 -6.19 -1.43 7.77
CA THR A 288 -5.09 -1.34 6.80
C THR A 288 -3.91 -0.56 7.36
N LEU A 289 -2.67 -0.98 7.09
CA LEU A 289 -1.46 -0.25 7.50
C LEU A 289 -0.36 -0.31 6.44
N SER A 290 0.55 0.68 6.42
CA SER A 290 1.78 0.64 5.61
C SER A 290 2.81 -0.31 6.20
N ALA A 291 3.06 -1.45 5.55
CA ALA A 291 3.99 -2.46 6.09
C ALA A 291 5.45 -1.99 6.03
N GLY A 292 5.80 -1.20 5.01
CA GLY A 292 7.12 -0.59 4.88
C GLY A 292 7.49 0.26 6.09
N THR A 293 6.56 1.09 6.56
CA THR A 293 6.74 1.97 7.72
C THR A 293 6.88 1.19 9.04
N VAL A 294 6.11 0.11 9.21
CA VAL A 294 6.26 -0.79 10.38
C VAL A 294 7.65 -1.44 10.44
N ILE A 295 8.13 -2.02 9.33
CA ILE A 295 9.44 -2.67 9.30
C ILE A 295 10.58 -1.64 9.43
N ALA A 296 10.40 -0.42 8.90
CA ALA A 296 11.34 0.68 9.11
C ALA A 296 11.41 1.14 10.59
N GLY A 297 10.27 1.17 11.29
CA GLY A 297 10.21 1.38 12.74
C GLY A 297 10.97 0.29 13.51
N ILE A 298 10.75 -0.99 13.20
CA ILE A 298 11.49 -2.12 13.80
C ILE A 298 13.00 -1.99 13.56
N ALA A 299 13.41 -1.68 12.32
CA ALA A 299 14.83 -1.49 11.99
C ALA A 299 15.46 -0.33 12.77
N ALA A 300 14.75 0.81 12.89
CA ALA A 300 15.18 1.97 13.66
C ALA A 300 15.23 1.69 15.18
N GLY A 301 14.29 0.92 15.73
CA GLY A 301 14.28 0.53 17.14
C GLY A 301 15.38 -0.48 17.49
N LEU A 302 15.75 -1.34 16.54
CA LEU A 302 16.92 -2.22 16.68
C LEU A 302 18.23 -1.43 16.64
N GLU A 303 18.32 -0.40 15.81
CA GLU A 303 19.47 0.50 15.74
C GLU A 303 19.11 1.95 16.09
N PRO A 304 18.87 2.26 17.37
CA PRO A 304 18.45 3.61 17.77
C PRO A 304 19.58 4.61 17.51
N GLN A 305 19.33 5.58 16.63
CA GLN A 305 20.27 6.63 16.27
C GLN A 305 19.62 8.01 16.47
N THR A 306 20.39 8.94 17.05
CA THR A 306 19.99 10.34 17.23
C THR A 306 21.01 11.26 16.59
N VAL A 307 20.70 11.76 15.40
CA VAL A 307 21.63 12.54 14.57
C VAL A 307 21.30 14.04 14.68
N GLN A 308 22.31 14.91 14.67
CA GLN A 308 22.06 16.36 14.67
C GLN A 308 21.70 16.85 13.26
N LEU A 309 20.84 17.86 13.18
CA LEU A 309 20.43 18.48 11.92
C LEU A 309 21.63 18.88 11.03
N ARG A 310 22.74 19.32 11.63
CA ARG A 310 23.98 19.72 10.93
C ARG A 310 24.62 18.57 10.13
N ASP A 311 24.52 17.34 10.62
CA ASP A 311 25.15 16.15 10.03
C ASP A 311 24.23 15.53 8.96
N LEU A 312 22.93 15.86 9.03
CA LEU A 312 21.90 15.48 8.06
C LEU A 312 21.75 16.50 6.91
N MET A 313 22.54 17.57 6.90
CA MET A 313 22.52 18.63 5.88
C MET A 313 23.68 18.47 4.87
N PRO A 314 23.46 18.69 3.56
CA PRO A 314 24.54 18.60 2.57
C PRO A 314 25.61 19.68 2.83
N PRO A 315 26.92 19.38 2.63
CA PRO A 315 28.02 20.23 3.11
C PRO A 315 28.11 21.62 2.46
N ARG A 316 27.35 21.89 1.39
CA ARG A 316 27.20 23.24 0.82
C ARG A 316 26.25 24.15 1.61
N SER A 317 25.38 23.58 2.45
CA SER A 317 24.40 24.32 3.26
C SER A 317 24.89 24.64 4.68
N SER A 318 25.84 23.86 5.20
CA SER A 318 26.38 24.03 6.56
C SER A 318 27.17 25.34 6.76
N GLN A 319 27.80 25.86 5.69
CA GLN A 319 28.60 27.09 5.76
C GLN A 319 27.78 28.36 6.03
N PHE A 320 26.48 28.40 5.69
CA PHE A 320 25.67 29.61 5.78
C PHE A 320 24.86 29.78 7.09
N ARG A 321 24.70 28.73 7.91
CA ARG A 321 23.77 28.76 9.06
C ARG A 321 24.35 28.49 10.45
N ALA A 322 25.66 28.24 10.57
CA ALA A 322 26.33 28.01 11.86
C ALA A 322 26.28 29.19 12.87
N ARG A 323 25.59 30.30 12.54
CA ARG A 323 25.53 31.54 13.31
C ARG A 323 24.11 32.01 13.69
N GLN A 324 23.05 31.26 13.35
CA GLN A 324 21.66 31.71 13.54
C GLN A 324 20.67 30.73 14.22
N GLN A 325 20.99 29.44 14.40
CA GLN A 325 20.10 28.53 15.14
C GLN A 325 20.52 28.43 16.61
N ALA A 326 19.64 28.90 17.51
CA ALA A 326 19.85 28.92 18.96
C ALA A 326 19.60 27.55 19.64
N THR A 327 19.00 26.59 18.95
CA THR A 327 18.69 25.25 19.47
C THR A 327 19.28 24.15 18.56
N PRO A 328 20.07 23.20 19.10
CA PRO A 328 20.58 22.08 18.32
C PRO A 328 19.45 21.06 18.09
N MET A 329 18.82 21.13 16.93
CA MET A 329 17.77 20.18 16.54
C MET A 329 18.36 18.78 16.34
N ARG A 330 17.74 17.78 16.96
CA ARG A 330 18.15 16.37 16.93
C ARG A 330 17.00 15.52 16.41
N VAL A 331 17.27 14.71 15.39
CA VAL A 331 16.31 13.76 14.83
C VAL A 331 16.64 12.36 15.29
N GLU A 332 15.63 11.67 15.81
CA GLU A 332 15.69 10.27 16.17
C GLU A 332 15.17 9.42 15.01
N ASN A 333 15.94 8.43 14.59
CA ASN A 333 15.61 7.65 13.40
C ASN A 333 14.27 6.91 13.52
N ARG A 334 13.88 6.45 14.72
CA ARG A 334 12.57 5.79 14.92
C ARG A 334 11.39 6.73 14.69
N TRP A 335 11.52 8.01 15.00
CA TRP A 335 10.50 9.02 14.72
C TRP A 335 10.46 9.40 13.25
N ALA A 336 11.62 9.61 12.62
CA ALA A 336 11.71 9.92 11.20
C ALA A 336 11.20 8.78 10.30
N ALA A 337 11.45 7.52 10.68
CA ALA A 337 10.97 6.33 9.97
C ALA A 337 9.47 6.03 10.18
N THR A 338 8.80 6.82 11.02
CA THR A 338 7.38 6.70 11.39
C THR A 338 6.72 8.09 11.35
N LEU A 339 5.96 8.47 12.40
CA LEU A 339 5.06 9.63 12.40
C LEU A 339 5.73 10.96 12.03
N ALA A 340 6.98 11.22 12.43
CA ALA A 340 7.63 12.50 12.13
C ALA A 340 8.06 12.62 10.66
N GLY A 341 8.23 11.50 9.95
CA GLY A 341 8.45 11.48 8.51
C GLY A 341 7.22 11.96 7.74
N ASP A 342 6.07 11.39 8.05
CA ASP A 342 4.80 11.68 7.37
C ASP A 342 4.25 13.06 7.76
N LEU A 343 4.37 13.44 9.04
CA LEU A 343 4.04 14.80 9.51
C LEU A 343 4.86 15.90 8.82
N ALA A 344 6.09 15.61 8.37
CA ALA A 344 6.88 16.57 7.61
C ALA A 344 6.38 16.74 6.17
N GLU A 345 5.83 15.69 5.55
CA GLU A 345 5.18 15.79 4.25
C GLU A 345 3.91 16.64 4.37
N VAL A 346 3.08 16.41 5.40
CA VAL A 346 1.91 17.27 5.73
C VAL A 346 2.34 18.73 5.98
N THR A 347 3.40 18.95 6.77
CA THR A 347 3.94 20.28 7.10
C THR A 347 4.32 21.08 5.85
N LEU A 348 4.97 20.43 4.89
CA LEU A 348 5.60 21.13 3.77
C LEU A 348 4.76 21.15 2.49
N LEU A 349 3.83 20.20 2.30
CA LEU A 349 3.04 20.08 1.08
C LEU A 349 1.59 20.49 1.30
N HIS A 350 0.96 20.01 2.38
CA HIS A 350 -0.44 20.30 2.65
C HIS A 350 -0.65 21.63 3.37
N ALA A 351 0.02 21.85 4.51
CA ALA A 351 -0.19 23.00 5.37
C ALA A 351 0.00 24.38 4.69
N PRO A 352 0.96 24.60 3.76
CA PRO A 352 1.09 25.89 3.08
C PRO A 352 -0.11 26.23 2.18
N SER A 353 -0.85 25.22 1.71
CA SER A 353 -2.07 25.40 0.90
C SER A 353 -3.33 25.62 1.75
N GLN A 354 -3.38 25.06 2.97
CA GLN A 354 -4.53 25.13 3.89
C GLN A 354 -4.09 25.38 5.35
N PRO A 355 -3.47 26.54 5.67
CA PRO A 355 -2.86 26.77 6.98
C PRO A 355 -3.84 26.76 8.16
N ASN A 356 -5.13 27.00 7.91
CA ASN A 356 -6.18 27.01 8.92
C ASN A 356 -6.97 25.69 9.00
N ASN A 357 -6.71 24.72 8.10
CA ASN A 357 -7.46 23.47 7.97
C ASN A 357 -6.51 22.35 7.53
N ILE A 358 -5.56 21.99 8.40
CA ILE A 358 -4.64 20.89 8.14
C ILE A 358 -5.40 19.57 8.31
N GLN A 359 -5.57 18.85 7.21
CA GLN A 359 -6.20 17.54 7.16
C GLN A 359 -5.13 16.44 7.19
N VAL A 360 -5.43 15.36 7.93
CA VAL A 360 -4.62 14.15 8.06
C VAL A 360 -5.56 12.95 8.09
N GLY A 361 -5.06 11.77 7.72
CA GLY A 361 -5.87 10.55 7.69
C GLY A 361 -6.74 10.45 6.44
N ALA A 362 -6.09 10.44 5.28
CA ALA A 362 -6.75 10.06 4.02
C ALA A 362 -7.26 8.61 4.14
N SER A 363 -8.57 8.44 4.24
CA SER A 363 -9.20 7.15 4.48
C SER A 363 -9.51 6.39 3.18
N GLY A 364 -9.38 5.07 3.22
CA GLY A 364 -9.59 4.19 2.05
C GLY A 364 -10.27 2.86 2.35
N ALA A 365 -10.56 2.09 1.32
CA ALA A 365 -11.22 0.78 1.39
C ALA A 365 -10.61 -0.23 0.41
N TRP A 366 -10.64 -1.51 0.79
CA TRP A 366 -10.21 -2.62 -0.08
C TRP A 366 -11.31 -3.01 -1.06
N ASN A 367 -10.92 -3.51 -2.24
CA ASN A 367 -11.84 -4.17 -3.18
C ASN A 367 -12.47 -5.45 -2.62
N ALA A 368 -11.73 -6.21 -1.82
CA ALA A 368 -12.16 -7.45 -1.20
C ALA A 368 -11.40 -7.69 0.11
N THR A 369 -12.04 -8.30 1.09
CA THR A 369 -11.43 -8.66 2.39
C THR A 369 -10.76 -10.04 2.36
N VAL A 370 -11.18 -10.94 1.46
CA VAL A 370 -10.63 -12.30 1.31
C VAL A 370 -9.35 -12.29 0.46
N VAL A 371 -9.37 -11.53 -0.65
CA VAL A 371 -8.23 -11.37 -1.58
C VAL A 371 -7.98 -9.87 -1.82
N PRO A 372 -7.50 -9.13 -0.79
CA PRO A 372 -7.19 -7.71 -0.92
C PRO A 372 -6.05 -7.50 -1.92
N ARG A 373 -6.30 -6.73 -2.98
CA ARG A 373 -5.30 -6.40 -4.02
C ARG A 373 -5.31 -4.92 -4.41
N TRP A 374 -6.46 -4.27 -4.26
CA TRP A 374 -6.64 -2.84 -4.49
C TRP A 374 -7.11 -2.16 -3.21
N PHE A 375 -6.34 -1.18 -2.73
CA PHE A 375 -6.77 -0.26 -1.69
C PHE A 375 -7.00 1.11 -2.31
N PHE A 376 -8.25 1.57 -2.29
CA PHE A 376 -8.67 2.81 -2.91
C PHE A 376 -8.93 3.88 -1.86
N LEU A 377 -8.40 5.06 -2.09
CA LEU A 377 -8.64 6.24 -1.26
C LEU A 377 -10.03 6.82 -1.55
N SER A 378 -10.69 7.31 -0.51
CA SER A 378 -11.98 7.98 -0.60
C SER A 378 -11.86 9.45 -1.01
N GLN A 379 -10.69 10.04 -0.73
CA GLN A 379 -10.33 11.44 -0.95
C GLN A 379 -9.40 11.57 -2.16
N ARG A 380 -9.30 12.77 -2.74
CA ARG A 380 -8.43 13.09 -3.90
C ARG A 380 -7.31 14.10 -3.59
N THR A 381 -7.31 14.61 -2.37
CA THR A 381 -6.46 15.70 -1.84
C THR A 381 -6.14 15.40 -0.39
N ALA A 382 -5.15 16.07 0.21
CA ALA A 382 -4.68 15.79 1.58
C ALA A 382 -4.21 14.32 1.74
N LEU A 383 -3.42 13.84 0.78
CA LEU A 383 -2.95 12.46 0.67
C LEU A 383 -1.55 12.25 1.27
N GLU A 384 -0.99 13.29 1.90
CA GLU A 384 0.35 13.33 2.49
C GLU A 384 0.51 12.47 3.76
N MET A 385 -0.60 12.05 4.37
CA MET A 385 -0.61 11.14 5.52
C MET A 385 -1.91 10.32 5.55
N THR A 386 -1.86 9.04 5.17
CA THR A 386 -3.04 8.18 5.04
C THR A 386 -3.46 7.51 6.36
N ASP A 387 -4.69 6.97 6.41
CA ASP A 387 -5.14 6.05 7.49
C ASP A 387 -4.14 4.90 7.73
N ALA A 388 -3.49 4.43 6.67
CA ALA A 388 -2.58 3.30 6.71
C ALA A 388 -1.19 3.69 7.21
N GLU A 389 -0.69 4.86 6.82
CA GLU A 389 0.54 5.45 7.35
C GLU A 389 0.40 5.79 8.84
N ILE A 390 -0.71 6.39 9.28
CA ILE A 390 -0.95 6.69 10.71
C ILE A 390 -0.89 5.43 11.56
N ARG A 391 -1.63 4.37 11.21
CA ARG A 391 -1.57 3.10 11.96
C ARG A 391 -0.17 2.50 11.97
N ALA A 392 0.50 2.50 10.82
CA ALA A 392 1.85 1.97 10.69
C ALA A 392 2.89 2.76 11.48
N GLY A 393 2.73 4.08 11.59
CA GLY A 393 3.61 4.93 12.37
C GLY A 393 3.44 4.71 13.88
N ILE A 394 2.20 4.55 14.35
CA ILE A 394 1.91 4.16 15.74
C ILE A 394 2.49 2.77 16.03
N ASP A 395 2.14 1.77 15.21
CA ASP A 395 2.61 0.39 15.39
C ASP A 395 4.14 0.32 15.30
N GLY A 396 4.74 1.04 14.37
CA GLY A 396 6.19 1.16 14.19
C GLY A 396 6.90 1.74 15.40
N LEU A 397 6.36 2.79 16.04
CA LEU A 397 6.90 3.35 17.29
C LEU A 397 6.75 2.37 18.47
N VAL A 398 5.57 1.77 18.64
CA VAL A 398 5.33 0.76 19.69
C VAL A 398 6.31 -0.39 19.59
N LEU A 399 6.50 -0.92 18.37
CA LEU A 399 7.45 -1.99 18.13
C LEU A 399 8.89 -1.49 18.37
N ALA A 400 9.26 -0.32 17.86
CA ALA A 400 10.60 0.26 18.01
C ALA A 400 11.03 0.45 19.47
N ASP A 401 10.17 0.99 20.32
CA ASP A 401 10.48 1.27 21.74
C ASP A 401 10.64 -0.03 22.56
N ASN A 402 9.97 -1.12 22.17
CA ASN A 402 9.96 -2.38 22.94
C ASN A 402 10.90 -3.47 22.37
N ILE A 403 11.35 -3.38 21.11
CA ILE A 403 12.04 -4.47 20.40
C ILE A 403 13.35 -4.92 21.08
N ILE A 404 14.08 -4.00 21.70
CA ILE A 404 15.32 -4.30 22.42
C ILE A 404 15.05 -5.15 23.66
N GLU A 405 14.00 -4.83 24.42
CA GLU A 405 13.61 -5.61 25.61
C GLU A 405 13.17 -7.03 25.21
N TRP A 406 12.37 -7.13 24.14
CA TRP A 406 11.90 -8.40 23.60
C TRP A 406 13.03 -9.30 23.11
N ARG A 407 14.02 -8.73 22.42
CA ARG A 407 15.23 -9.45 22.03
C ARG A 407 16.02 -9.96 23.24
N ASN A 408 16.15 -9.15 24.29
CA ASN A 408 16.86 -9.55 25.52
C ASN A 408 16.11 -10.64 26.32
N ARG A 409 14.77 -10.68 26.24
CA ARG A 409 13.94 -11.75 26.81
C ARG A 409 13.98 -13.04 25.97
N ALA A 410 14.11 -12.92 24.64
CA ALA A 410 14.10 -14.04 23.71
C ALA A 410 15.18 -13.87 22.62
N ASN A 411 16.39 -14.36 22.90
CA ASN A 411 17.59 -14.13 22.06
C ASN A 411 17.49 -14.62 20.60
N MET A 412 16.54 -15.51 20.29
CA MET A 412 16.31 -16.05 18.93
C MET A 412 14.99 -15.56 18.30
N LEU A 413 14.45 -14.44 18.78
CA LEU A 413 13.19 -13.87 18.29
C LEU A 413 13.32 -13.37 16.84
N ARG A 414 12.51 -13.93 15.95
CA ARG A 414 12.49 -13.64 14.50
C ARG A 414 11.55 -12.49 14.14
N LEU A 415 11.75 -11.84 12.99
CA LEU A 415 10.90 -10.75 12.51
C LEU A 415 9.46 -11.22 12.29
N SER A 416 9.30 -12.36 11.63
CA SER A 416 7.97 -12.95 11.39
C SER A 416 7.22 -13.27 12.68
N GLN A 417 7.93 -13.64 13.75
CA GLN A 417 7.34 -13.95 15.06
C GLN A 417 6.89 -12.69 15.80
N VAL A 418 7.65 -11.60 15.72
CA VAL A 418 7.24 -10.29 16.28
C VAL A 418 5.96 -9.81 15.62
N LEU A 419 5.92 -9.84 14.28
CA LEU A 419 4.74 -9.44 13.50
C LEU A 419 3.54 -10.36 13.81
N ASP A 420 3.72 -11.68 13.84
CA ASP A 420 2.67 -12.65 14.18
C ASP A 420 2.10 -12.43 15.59
N MET A 421 2.94 -12.15 16.59
CA MET A 421 2.47 -11.86 17.94
C MET A 421 1.68 -10.54 18.01
N TYR A 422 2.23 -9.45 17.44
CA TYR A 422 1.65 -8.11 17.52
C TYR A 422 0.34 -7.95 16.72
N TYR A 423 0.25 -8.63 15.58
CA TYR A 423 -0.95 -8.75 14.76
C TYR A 423 -1.73 -10.04 15.04
N SER A 424 -1.66 -10.56 16.28
CA SER A 424 -2.60 -11.57 16.79
C SER A 424 -3.34 -11.07 18.03
N PRO A 425 -4.47 -11.70 18.40
CA PRO A 425 -5.18 -11.38 19.64
C PRO A 425 -4.35 -11.57 20.92
N ARG A 426 -3.26 -12.36 20.84
CA ARG A 426 -2.37 -12.70 21.96
C ARG A 426 -1.52 -11.51 22.43
N GLY A 427 -1.07 -10.67 21.50
CA GLY A 427 -0.08 -9.61 21.75
C GLY A 427 1.34 -10.14 21.99
N VAL A 428 2.29 -9.21 22.17
CA VAL A 428 3.72 -9.53 22.32
C VAL A 428 4.07 -9.69 23.80
N PHE A 429 4.27 -10.93 24.25
CA PHE A 429 4.49 -11.37 25.64
C PHE A 429 3.39 -11.01 26.66
N ASN A 430 2.48 -10.08 26.34
CA ASN A 430 1.29 -9.72 27.10
C ASN A 430 0.17 -9.27 26.13
N GLN A 431 -1.06 -9.19 26.63
CA GLN A 431 -2.23 -8.75 25.84
C GLN A 431 -2.34 -7.22 25.69
N ASN A 432 -1.46 -6.46 26.35
CA ASN A 432 -1.51 -4.99 26.36
C ASN A 432 -0.79 -4.40 25.13
N ILE A 433 0.24 -5.09 24.62
CA ILE A 433 1.00 -4.65 23.44
C ILE A 433 0.56 -5.45 22.22
N ARG A 434 -0.42 -4.91 21.49
CA ARG A 434 -1.00 -5.45 20.26
C ARG A 434 -1.66 -4.35 19.44
N SER A 435 -1.77 -4.57 18.14
CA SER A 435 -2.34 -3.63 17.16
C SER A 435 -3.73 -3.08 17.47
N CYS A 436 -4.60 -3.78 18.20
CA CYS A 436 -5.92 -3.26 18.57
C CYS A 436 -5.94 -2.33 19.80
N ASN A 437 -4.81 -2.15 20.49
CA ASN A 437 -4.70 -1.22 21.62
C ASN A 437 -4.01 0.10 21.22
N ARG A 438 -3.92 0.40 19.91
CA ARG A 438 -3.21 1.58 19.34
C ARG A 438 -3.55 2.90 20.03
N ARG A 439 -4.82 3.15 20.36
CA ARG A 439 -5.26 4.42 20.98
C ARG A 439 -4.64 4.61 22.36
N ASP A 440 -4.59 3.55 23.17
CA ASP A 440 -3.97 3.59 24.50
C ASP A 440 -2.46 3.71 24.37
N LEU A 441 -1.86 2.92 23.46
CA LEU A 441 -0.43 2.89 23.21
C LEU A 441 0.11 4.23 22.67
N PHE A 442 -0.64 4.92 21.81
CA PHE A 442 -0.28 6.22 21.24
C PHE A 442 0.03 7.27 22.32
N THR A 443 -0.78 7.34 23.38
CA THR A 443 -0.56 8.29 24.48
C THR A 443 0.74 8.02 25.24
N THR A 444 1.25 6.78 25.17
CA THR A 444 2.49 6.34 25.83
C THR A 444 3.71 6.54 24.94
N VAL A 445 3.65 6.12 23.66
CA VAL A 445 4.82 6.13 22.75
C VAL A 445 4.99 7.43 21.97
N ALA A 446 3.92 8.23 21.83
CA ALA A 446 3.94 9.47 21.07
C ALA A 446 3.51 10.72 21.88
N PRO A 447 4.26 11.13 22.93
CA PRO A 447 3.99 12.38 23.64
C PRO A 447 3.98 13.58 22.70
N ILE A 448 2.96 14.45 22.82
CA ILE A 448 2.70 15.52 21.86
C ILE A 448 3.87 16.50 21.68
N GLN A 449 4.61 16.83 22.75
CA GLN A 449 5.76 17.74 22.61
C GLN A 449 6.92 17.08 21.85
N THR A 450 7.23 15.81 22.13
CA THR A 450 8.25 15.07 21.38
C THR A 450 7.85 14.91 19.91
N MET A 451 6.58 14.65 19.64
CA MET A 451 6.05 14.57 18.27
C MET A 451 6.22 15.89 17.52
N ARG A 452 5.85 17.03 18.14
CA ARG A 452 6.07 18.37 17.58
C ARG A 452 7.56 18.62 17.32
N ASP A 453 8.43 18.41 18.32
CA ASP A 453 9.87 18.65 18.19
C ASP A 453 10.50 17.81 17.07
N GLN A 454 10.15 16.53 16.97
CA GLN A 454 10.65 15.64 15.91
C GLN A 454 10.07 16.00 14.52
N ALA A 455 8.79 16.39 14.43
CA ALA A 455 8.18 16.84 13.18
C ALA A 455 8.84 18.13 12.66
N VAL A 456 9.08 19.14 13.51
CA VAL A 456 9.81 20.36 13.13
C VAL A 456 11.25 20.01 12.71
N ALA A 457 11.92 19.14 13.46
CA ALA A 457 13.31 18.75 13.18
C ALA A 457 13.46 18.02 11.84
N PHE A 458 12.54 17.10 11.50
CA PHE A 458 12.56 16.40 10.21
C PHE A 458 12.09 17.26 9.05
N SER A 459 11.09 18.13 9.25
CA SER A 459 10.64 19.11 8.23
C SER A 459 11.77 20.02 7.77
N ASN A 460 12.65 20.44 8.67
CA ASN A 460 13.83 21.25 8.32
C ASN A 460 14.90 20.52 7.49
N ILE A 461 14.90 19.18 7.48
CA ILE A 461 15.73 18.37 6.59
C ILE A 461 15.02 18.23 5.24
N LEU A 462 13.73 17.89 5.27
CA LEU A 462 12.94 17.63 4.08
C LEU A 462 12.84 18.89 3.19
N ASP A 463 12.64 20.08 3.77
CA ASP A 463 12.69 21.40 3.12
C ASP A 463 14.04 21.72 2.43
N LYS A 464 15.11 20.98 2.71
CA LYS A 464 16.44 21.17 2.08
C LYS A 464 16.72 20.21 0.93
N GLU A 465 16.00 19.09 0.86
CA GLU A 465 16.17 18.07 -0.19
C GLU A 465 14.99 18.06 -1.19
N MET A 466 13.80 18.51 -0.77
CA MET A 466 12.59 18.50 -1.57
C MET A 466 12.55 19.68 -2.55
N GLN A 467 12.17 19.39 -3.80
CA GLN A 467 11.92 20.42 -4.81
C GLN A 467 10.48 20.91 -4.70
N MET A 468 10.30 22.07 -4.06
CA MET A 468 8.99 22.72 -3.90
C MET A 468 8.83 23.89 -4.89
N ALA A 469 7.59 24.15 -5.30
CA ALA A 469 7.24 25.29 -6.16
C ALA A 469 7.20 26.65 -5.42
N PHE A 470 7.42 26.63 -4.10
CA PHE A 470 7.36 27.77 -3.19
C PHE A 470 8.46 27.66 -2.13
N THR A 471 8.68 28.74 -1.38
CA THR A 471 9.62 28.80 -0.27
C THR A 471 8.87 29.03 1.05
N VAL A 472 9.24 28.30 2.09
CA VAL A 472 8.65 28.40 3.44
C VAL A 472 9.68 29.01 4.40
N THR A 473 9.24 29.88 5.30
CA THR A 473 10.14 30.44 6.34
C THR A 473 10.32 29.48 7.50
N GLN A 474 11.40 29.65 8.26
CA GLN A 474 11.72 28.76 9.38
C GLN A 474 10.64 28.82 10.47
N GLU A 475 10.08 30.00 10.70
CA GLU A 475 9.03 30.28 11.66
C GLU A 475 7.70 29.63 11.24
N ALA A 476 7.39 29.66 9.94
CA ALA A 476 6.21 28.99 9.39
C ALA A 476 6.33 27.46 9.49
N ILE A 477 7.50 26.86 9.25
CA ILE A 477 7.73 25.42 9.47
C ILE A 477 7.42 25.04 10.93
N VAL A 478 7.88 25.83 11.91
CA VAL A 478 7.59 25.57 13.33
C VAL A 478 6.09 25.59 13.62
N GLN A 479 5.36 26.56 13.07
CA GLN A 479 3.92 26.69 13.25
C GLN A 479 3.15 25.55 12.55
N PHE A 480 3.49 25.24 11.30
CA PHE A 480 2.82 24.20 10.50
C PHE A 480 3.07 22.80 11.06
N SER A 481 4.30 22.46 11.49
CA SER A 481 4.55 21.17 12.16
C SER A 481 3.84 21.05 13.51
N GLY A 482 3.75 22.16 14.27
CA GLY A 482 2.96 22.20 15.50
C GLY A 482 1.49 21.88 15.25
N ALA A 483 0.89 22.57 14.29
CA ALA A 483 -0.51 22.38 13.90
C ALA A 483 -0.79 21.01 13.26
N ALA A 484 0.15 20.45 12.47
CA ALA A 484 0.03 19.10 11.91
C ALA A 484 0.08 18.00 12.98
N ALA A 485 0.97 18.12 13.97
CA ALA A 485 1.02 17.20 15.11
C ALA A 485 -0.25 17.30 15.97
N ASP A 486 -0.81 18.49 16.14
CA ASP A 486 -2.08 18.70 16.88
C ASP A 486 -3.30 18.16 16.11
N ALA A 487 -3.32 18.31 14.78
CA ALA A 487 -4.31 17.69 13.91
C ALA A 487 -4.26 16.16 14.02
N LEU A 488 -3.06 15.55 13.98
CA LEU A 488 -2.88 14.12 14.19
C LEU A 488 -3.34 13.65 15.57
N ALA A 489 -2.93 14.33 16.64
CA ALA A 489 -3.32 13.98 18.01
C ALA A 489 -4.83 14.09 18.26
N THR A 490 -5.52 14.98 17.53
CA THR A 490 -6.98 15.07 17.51
C THR A 490 -7.60 13.95 16.68
N TYR A 491 -7.05 13.68 15.49
CA TYR A 491 -7.54 12.66 14.56
C TYR A 491 -7.50 11.24 15.16
N VAL A 492 -6.42 10.89 15.84
CA VAL A 492 -6.25 9.57 16.50
C VAL A 492 -7.33 9.27 17.55
N GLN A 493 -8.00 10.29 18.11
CA GLN A 493 -9.11 10.12 19.05
C GLN A 493 -10.42 9.70 18.35
N VAL A 494 -10.65 10.15 17.11
CA VAL A 494 -11.87 9.86 16.34
C VAL A 494 -11.69 8.72 15.33
N MET A 495 -10.46 8.41 14.95
CA MET A 495 -10.09 7.30 14.06
C MET A 495 -10.43 5.93 14.68
N GLU A 496 -11.05 5.03 13.92
CA GLU A 496 -11.22 3.63 14.31
C GLU A 496 -9.86 2.92 14.32
N LEU A 497 -9.29 2.59 15.48
CA LEU A 497 -7.91 2.10 15.64
C LEU A 497 -7.80 0.60 15.95
#